data_AF-A0A0G0T2B2-F1
#
_entry.id   AF-A0A0G0T2B2-F1
#
_cell.length_a   1.000
_cell.length_b   1.000
_cell.length_c   1.000
_cell.angle_alpha   90.00
_cell.angle_beta   90.00
_cell.angle_gamma   90.00
#
_symmetry.space_group_name_H-M   'P 1'
#
loop_
_entity.id
_entity.type
_entity.pdbx_description
1 polymer ?
#
loop_
_entity_poly.entity_id
_entity_poly.type
_entity_poly.pdbx_seq_one_letter_code
_entity_poly.pdbx_strand_id
1 'polypeptide(L)'
;MRILILGSVALPIPPPAQGGTEFIAYHQAKGLAEKGHDVILVGAKGTAENFEGTKVRVIEVGEGDLVSGSSLEQKFDPEKTETSRKLRLEAVYLARVSEVLINEANNYDIILCNIRGEAVFLPLAKMLGKPLASVMHLNLFPELADLFAMYKTPIITISDFQRKGFEKLNYLATVYNGVDTLKYAFNDKPSDYLLMVGSIGRHKNQAAAIRVAKKLGTKLVLAGKVRDKDYFDELNKDIDGQQIRWVGELGFEEKLKYYQ
;
A
#
# COMPACT_ATOMS: atom_id res chain seq x y z
N MET A 1 -22.18 9.47 -8.52
CA MET A 1 -21.12 10.51 -8.40
C MET A 1 -19.91 10.03 -9.17
N ARG A 2 -19.08 10.97 -9.65
CA ARG A 2 -17.85 10.68 -10.37
C ARG A 2 -16.65 10.83 -9.44
N ILE A 3 -15.86 9.79 -9.27
CA ILE A 3 -14.81 9.70 -8.26
C ILE A 3 -13.48 9.40 -8.96
N LEU A 4 -12.48 10.26 -8.74
CA LEU A 4 -11.10 9.99 -9.16
C LEU A 4 -10.32 9.45 -7.96
N ILE A 5 -9.85 8.22 -8.05
CA ILE A 5 -9.03 7.57 -7.03
C ILE A 5 -7.57 7.66 -7.45
N LEU A 6 -6.73 8.27 -6.63
CA LEU A 6 -5.28 8.28 -6.82
C LEU A 6 -4.68 7.08 -6.09
N GLY A 7 -4.37 6.02 -6.83
CA GLY A 7 -3.70 4.83 -6.32
C GLY A 7 -2.17 4.91 -6.42
N SER A 8 -1.50 3.77 -6.18
CA SER A 8 -0.05 3.66 -6.29
C SER A 8 0.43 3.83 -7.72
N VAL A 9 1.45 4.66 -7.92
CA VAL A 9 2.21 4.79 -9.19
C VAL A 9 3.50 3.96 -9.18
N ALA A 10 3.75 3.23 -8.08
CA ALA A 10 4.95 2.43 -7.89
C ALA A 10 4.73 0.93 -8.12
N LEU A 11 3.49 0.45 -7.92
CA LEU A 11 3.08 -0.94 -8.11
C LEU A 11 1.71 -0.99 -8.79
N PRO A 12 1.44 -2.02 -9.61
CA PRO A 12 0.11 -2.24 -10.16
C PRO A 12 -0.91 -2.50 -9.05
N ILE A 13 -2.19 -2.22 -9.35
CA ILE A 13 -3.30 -2.34 -8.42
C ILE A 13 -4.25 -3.46 -8.90
N PRO A 14 -4.49 -4.52 -8.10
CA PRO A 14 -3.74 -4.90 -6.91
C PRO A 14 -2.32 -5.39 -7.30
N PRO A 15 -1.38 -5.50 -6.34
CA PRO A 15 -0.02 -5.92 -6.65
C PRO A 15 0.05 -7.45 -6.77
N PRO A 16 0.99 -8.01 -7.57
CA PRO A 16 1.11 -9.46 -7.74
C PRO A 16 1.53 -10.20 -6.44
N ALA A 17 2.18 -9.49 -5.51
CA ALA A 17 2.68 -10.05 -4.26
C ALA A 17 2.22 -9.23 -3.03
N GLN A 18 3.12 -8.46 -2.40
CA GLN A 18 2.81 -7.66 -1.23
C GLN A 18 2.53 -6.19 -1.59
N GLY A 19 1.51 -5.60 -0.97
CA GLY A 19 1.24 -4.16 -1.02
C GLY A 19 -0.11 -3.82 -0.37
N GLY A 20 -0.09 -3.16 0.79
CA GLY A 20 -1.31 -2.88 1.55
C GLY A 20 -2.15 -1.79 0.89
N THR A 21 -1.52 -0.66 0.57
CA THR A 21 -2.17 0.51 -0.04
C THR A 21 -2.83 0.17 -1.37
N GLU A 22 -2.15 -0.63 -2.20
CA GLU A 22 -2.66 -1.07 -3.49
C GLU A 22 -3.92 -1.94 -3.33
N PHE A 23 -3.97 -2.87 -2.38
CA PHE A 23 -5.19 -3.64 -2.12
C PHE A 23 -6.36 -2.75 -1.65
N ILE A 24 -6.09 -1.74 -0.82
CA ILE A 24 -7.15 -0.81 -0.40
C ILE A 24 -7.68 0.00 -1.57
N ALA A 25 -6.81 0.54 -2.43
CA ALA A 25 -7.22 1.24 -3.65
C ALA A 25 -8.03 0.31 -4.59
N TYR A 26 -7.63 -0.96 -4.71
CA TYR A 26 -8.36 -1.97 -5.47
C TYR A 26 -9.79 -2.15 -4.95
N HIS A 27 -9.94 -2.41 -3.65
CA HIS A 27 -11.24 -2.63 -3.02
C HIS A 27 -12.14 -1.38 -3.07
N GLN A 28 -11.56 -0.18 -2.89
CA GLN A 28 -12.28 1.08 -3.04
C GLN A 28 -12.80 1.26 -4.46
N ALA A 29 -11.93 1.11 -5.47
CA ALA A 29 -12.31 1.32 -6.87
C ALA A 29 -13.43 0.36 -7.31
N LYS A 30 -13.25 -0.94 -7.04
CA LYS A 30 -14.23 -1.97 -7.38
C LYS A 30 -15.54 -1.77 -6.62
N GLY A 31 -15.47 -1.62 -5.29
CA GLY A 31 -16.65 -1.51 -4.44
C GLY A 31 -17.48 -0.25 -4.70
N LEU A 32 -16.83 0.89 -5.01
CA LEU A 32 -17.54 2.12 -5.39
C LEU A 32 -18.19 1.98 -6.77
N ALA A 33 -17.52 1.35 -7.74
CA ALA A 33 -18.10 1.10 -9.06
C ALA A 33 -19.31 0.15 -8.98
N GLU A 34 -19.24 -0.90 -8.16
CA GLU A 34 -20.35 -1.84 -7.90
C GLU A 34 -21.56 -1.14 -7.24
N LYS A 35 -21.32 -0.11 -6.44
CA LYS A 35 -22.36 0.75 -5.85
C LYS A 35 -22.93 1.78 -6.83
N GLY A 36 -22.50 1.79 -8.09
CA GLY A 36 -23.05 2.65 -9.14
C GLY A 36 -22.38 4.03 -9.25
N HIS A 37 -21.18 4.20 -8.69
CA HIS A 37 -20.37 5.40 -8.91
C HIS A 37 -19.54 5.26 -10.20
N ASP A 38 -19.30 6.38 -10.89
CA ASP A 38 -18.37 6.43 -12.02
C ASP A 38 -16.96 6.59 -11.47
N VAL A 39 -16.10 5.59 -11.63
CA VAL A 39 -14.78 5.56 -11.01
C VAL A 39 -13.68 5.65 -12.06
N ILE A 40 -12.80 6.64 -11.89
CA ILE A 40 -11.51 6.70 -12.56
C ILE A 40 -10.44 6.30 -11.53
N LEU A 41 -9.59 5.34 -11.85
CA LEU A 41 -8.47 4.92 -11.01
C LEU A 41 -7.15 5.27 -11.70
N VAL A 42 -6.30 6.02 -11.01
CA VAL A 42 -4.89 6.16 -11.39
C VAL A 42 -4.09 5.05 -10.70
N GLY A 43 -3.32 4.29 -11.47
CA GLY A 43 -2.45 3.23 -10.95
C GLY A 43 -1.22 3.03 -11.83
N ALA A 44 -0.22 2.29 -11.36
CA ALA A 44 0.95 1.98 -12.18
C ALA A 44 0.58 1.04 -13.34
N LYS A 45 1.46 0.96 -14.34
CA LYS A 45 1.37 -0.01 -15.43
C LYS A 45 1.12 -1.44 -14.93
N GLY A 46 0.20 -2.15 -15.60
CA GLY A 46 -0.30 -3.46 -15.16
C GLY A 46 -1.52 -3.34 -14.23
N THR A 47 -2.03 -2.13 -13.98
CA THR A 47 -3.29 -1.95 -13.26
C THR A 47 -4.47 -2.21 -14.18
N ALA A 48 -4.41 -1.78 -15.43
CA ALA A 48 -5.56 -1.85 -16.34
C ALA A 48 -6.05 -3.28 -16.56
N GLU A 49 -5.14 -4.24 -16.74
CA GLU A 49 -5.43 -5.68 -16.89
C GLU A 49 -6.22 -6.24 -15.70
N ASN A 50 -5.96 -5.76 -14.49
CA ASN A 50 -6.63 -6.24 -13.27
C ASN A 50 -8.08 -5.73 -13.11
N PHE A 51 -8.50 -4.79 -13.97
CA PHE A 51 -9.84 -4.21 -13.98
C PHE A 51 -10.60 -4.51 -15.28
N GLU A 52 -10.08 -5.39 -16.15
CA GLU A 52 -10.80 -5.86 -17.33
C GLU A 52 -12.17 -6.44 -16.96
N GLY A 53 -13.19 -6.06 -17.73
CA GLY A 53 -14.58 -6.46 -17.47
C GLY A 53 -15.26 -5.71 -16.31
N THR A 54 -14.58 -4.79 -15.64
CA THR A 54 -15.20 -3.92 -14.62
C THR A 54 -15.68 -2.59 -15.21
N LYS A 55 -16.45 -1.82 -14.43
CA LYS A 55 -16.87 -0.44 -14.79
C LYS A 55 -15.82 0.62 -14.43
N VAL A 56 -14.66 0.23 -13.92
CA VAL A 56 -13.61 1.16 -13.49
C VAL A 56 -12.80 1.59 -14.70
N ARG A 57 -12.69 2.89 -14.95
CA ARG A 57 -11.79 3.44 -15.97
C ARG A 57 -10.40 3.61 -15.38
N VAL A 58 -9.41 2.87 -15.87
CA VAL A 58 -8.03 2.96 -15.39
C VAL A 58 -7.22 3.93 -16.26
N ILE A 59 -6.41 4.78 -15.63
CA ILE A 59 -5.38 5.59 -16.26
C ILE A 59 -4.03 5.18 -15.66
N GLU A 60 -3.14 4.63 -16.49
CA GLU A 60 -1.86 4.14 -16.02
C GLU A 60 -0.82 5.26 -15.96
N VAL A 61 -0.21 5.44 -14.79
CA VAL A 61 0.87 6.40 -14.52
C VAL A 61 1.96 5.70 -13.73
N GLY A 62 3.18 5.72 -14.27
CA GLY A 62 4.31 4.99 -13.71
C GLY A 62 4.50 3.63 -14.37
N GLU A 63 5.73 3.15 -14.44
CA GLU A 63 6.07 1.95 -15.22
C GLU A 63 5.83 0.65 -14.45
N GLY A 64 5.28 0.71 -13.23
CA GLY A 64 5.28 -0.43 -12.32
C GLY A 64 6.70 -0.84 -11.90
N ASP A 65 7.67 0.05 -12.14
CA ASP A 65 9.07 -0.09 -11.77
C ASP A 65 9.37 0.67 -10.48
N LEU A 66 10.51 0.36 -9.88
CA LEU A 66 10.68 0.57 -8.46
C LEU A 66 11.01 2.02 -8.07
N VAL A 67 9.98 2.82 -7.85
CA VAL A 67 10.07 4.04 -7.05
C VAL A 67 10.41 3.68 -5.59
N SER A 68 10.81 4.63 -4.73
CA SER A 68 11.29 4.30 -3.38
C SER A 68 10.29 3.39 -2.61
N GLY A 69 10.71 2.18 -2.22
CA GLY A 69 9.84 1.21 -1.52
C GLY A 69 9.48 -0.06 -2.30
N SER A 70 9.80 -0.17 -3.58
CA SER A 70 9.44 -1.35 -4.36
C SER A 70 10.49 -2.48 -4.33
N SER A 71 10.06 -3.69 -4.69
CA SER A 71 10.64 -4.96 -4.31
C SER A 71 11.48 -5.76 -5.34
N LEU A 72 11.79 -5.28 -6.54
CA LEU A 72 12.66 -6.02 -7.48
C LEU A 72 14.16 -5.77 -7.21
N GLU A 73 15.02 -6.75 -7.47
CA GLU A 73 16.46 -6.52 -7.50
C GLU A 73 16.79 -5.59 -8.67
N GLN A 74 17.29 -4.39 -8.38
CA GLN A 74 17.81 -3.52 -9.43
C GLN A 74 19.18 -4.07 -9.81
N LYS A 75 19.29 -4.65 -11.01
CA LYS A 75 20.60 -4.88 -11.63
C LYS A 75 21.35 -3.54 -11.65
N PHE A 76 22.62 -3.57 -11.23
CA PHE A 76 23.48 -2.39 -11.28
C PHE A 76 23.50 -1.87 -12.72
N ASP A 77 22.92 -0.69 -12.91
CA ASP A 77 22.83 0.00 -14.19
C ASP A 77 23.58 1.33 -14.04
N PRO A 78 24.79 1.46 -14.60
CA PRO A 78 25.61 2.66 -14.49
C PRO A 78 24.87 3.93 -14.88
N GLU A 79 23.92 3.87 -15.83
CA GLU A 79 23.13 5.02 -16.28
C GLU A 79 22.04 5.43 -15.28
N LYS A 80 21.77 4.59 -14.26
CA LYS A 80 20.76 4.80 -13.21
C LYS A 80 21.36 4.93 -11.82
N THR A 81 22.68 5.06 -11.70
CA THR A 81 23.42 5.11 -10.42
C THR A 81 23.29 6.40 -9.63
N GLU A 82 22.53 7.40 -10.12
CA GLU A 82 22.30 8.62 -9.35
C GLU A 82 21.51 8.33 -8.06
N THR A 83 22.09 8.66 -6.90
CA THR A 83 21.49 8.40 -5.57
C THR A 83 20.08 9.00 -5.42
N SER A 84 19.81 10.14 -6.06
CA SER A 84 18.51 10.81 -6.01
C SER A 84 17.48 10.29 -7.02
N ARG A 85 17.87 9.39 -7.93
CA ARG A 85 17.07 8.96 -9.10
C ARG A 85 15.66 8.53 -8.72
N LYS A 86 15.50 7.74 -7.66
CA LYS A 86 14.20 7.22 -7.20
C LYS A 86 13.25 8.36 -6.79
N LEU A 87 13.77 9.36 -6.07
CA LEU A 87 13.00 10.52 -5.67
C LEU A 87 12.63 11.40 -6.88
N ARG A 88 13.56 11.60 -7.81
CA ARG A 88 13.31 12.36 -9.05
C ARG A 88 12.28 11.66 -9.93
N LEU A 89 12.34 10.33 -10.04
CA LEU A 89 11.36 9.53 -10.77
C LEU A 89 9.97 9.62 -10.11
N GLU A 90 9.91 9.57 -8.78
CA GLU A 90 8.66 9.80 -8.04
C GLU A 90 8.06 11.17 -8.38
N ALA A 91 8.88 12.23 -8.38
CA ALA A 91 8.43 13.57 -8.75
C ALA A 91 7.88 13.62 -10.19
N VAL A 92 8.50 12.90 -11.13
CA VAL A 92 7.98 12.78 -12.51
C VAL A 92 6.61 12.11 -12.52
N TYR A 93 6.43 11.01 -11.78
CA TYR A 93 5.12 10.34 -11.72
C TYR A 93 4.05 11.21 -11.04
N LEU A 94 4.39 11.91 -9.97
CA LEU A 94 3.47 12.87 -9.35
C LEU A 94 3.10 14.02 -10.30
N ALA A 95 4.03 14.49 -11.13
CA ALA A 95 3.71 15.46 -12.19
C ALA A 95 2.75 14.89 -13.24
N ARG A 96 2.91 13.62 -13.65
CA ARG A 96 1.97 12.94 -14.55
C ARG A 96 0.59 12.73 -13.93
N VAL A 97 0.52 12.40 -12.64
CA VAL A 97 -0.77 12.38 -11.91
C VAL A 97 -1.42 13.77 -11.91
N SER A 98 -0.61 14.84 -11.81
CA SER A 98 -1.10 16.21 -11.89
C SER A 98 -1.70 16.53 -13.27
N GLU A 99 -1.10 16.05 -14.36
CA GLU A 99 -1.68 16.14 -15.71
C GLU A 99 -3.02 15.41 -15.79
N VAL A 100 -3.16 14.23 -15.19
CA VAL A 100 -4.44 13.51 -15.12
C VAL A 100 -5.49 14.32 -14.37
N LEU A 101 -5.15 14.90 -13.22
CA LEU A 101 -6.07 15.76 -12.45
C LEU A 101 -6.58 16.92 -13.31
N ILE A 102 -5.72 17.54 -14.10
CA ILE A 102 -6.07 18.67 -14.98
C ILE A 102 -6.92 18.21 -16.17
N ASN A 103 -6.46 17.20 -16.91
CA ASN A 103 -7.11 16.76 -18.15
C ASN A 103 -8.48 16.11 -17.88
N GLU A 104 -8.64 15.44 -16.74
CA GLU A 104 -9.89 14.81 -16.33
C GLU A 104 -10.78 15.71 -15.48
N ALA A 105 -10.46 16.99 -15.30
CA ALA A 105 -11.15 17.87 -14.35
C ALA A 105 -12.68 17.94 -14.56
N ASN A 106 -13.18 17.70 -15.78
CA ASN A 106 -14.62 17.66 -16.07
C ASN A 106 -15.28 16.30 -15.86
N ASN A 107 -14.50 15.25 -15.57
CA ASN A 107 -14.93 13.86 -15.49
C ASN A 107 -14.96 13.30 -14.05
N TYR A 108 -14.64 14.11 -13.04
CA TYR A 108 -14.77 13.72 -11.63
C TYR A 108 -15.30 14.88 -10.76
N ASP A 109 -16.00 14.52 -9.68
CA ASP A 109 -16.56 15.45 -8.70
C ASP A 109 -15.68 15.56 -7.45
N ILE A 110 -14.99 14.47 -7.08
CA ILE A 110 -14.15 14.37 -5.88
C ILE A 110 -12.91 13.50 -6.14
N ILE A 111 -11.82 13.84 -5.45
CA ILE A 111 -10.56 13.10 -5.46
C ILE A 111 -10.45 12.30 -4.15
N LEU A 112 -10.23 10.99 -4.26
CA LEU A 112 -9.89 10.12 -3.14
C LEU A 112 -8.41 9.72 -3.24
N CYS A 113 -7.58 10.31 -2.40
CA CYS A 113 -6.13 10.26 -2.51
C CYS A 113 -5.54 9.16 -1.61
N ASN A 114 -5.07 8.05 -2.21
CA ASN A 114 -4.37 6.94 -1.53
C ASN A 114 -2.86 6.91 -1.85
N ILE A 115 -2.41 7.75 -2.79
CA ILE A 115 -1.03 7.81 -3.27
C ILE A 115 -0.11 8.48 -2.23
N ARG A 116 1.15 8.03 -2.16
CA ARG A 116 2.21 8.73 -1.41
C ARG A 116 2.69 9.96 -2.18
N GLY A 117 3.04 11.03 -1.47
CA GLY A 117 3.48 12.28 -2.09
C GLY A 117 2.31 13.23 -2.33
N GLU A 118 1.20 12.99 -1.64
CA GLU A 118 -0.08 13.67 -1.72
C GLU A 118 0.01 15.19 -1.50
N ALA A 119 1.06 15.66 -0.83
CA ALA A 119 1.28 17.08 -0.54
C ALA A 119 1.20 17.96 -1.79
N VAL A 120 1.72 17.49 -2.94
CA VAL A 120 1.75 18.27 -4.18
C VAL A 120 0.36 18.45 -4.81
N PHE A 121 -0.60 17.60 -4.47
CA PHE A 121 -1.95 17.64 -5.04
C PHE A 121 -2.89 18.58 -4.29
N LEU A 122 -2.59 18.95 -3.04
CA LEU A 122 -3.44 19.86 -2.26
C LEU A 122 -3.61 21.25 -2.91
N PRO A 123 -2.54 21.98 -3.27
CA PRO A 123 -2.67 23.25 -3.99
C PRO A 123 -3.37 23.08 -5.33
N LEU A 124 -3.06 22.02 -6.08
CA LEU A 124 -3.64 21.77 -7.39
C LEU A 124 -5.16 21.49 -7.30
N ALA A 125 -5.59 20.64 -6.37
CA ALA A 125 -7.00 20.37 -6.14
C ALA A 125 -7.78 21.64 -5.78
N LYS A 126 -7.18 22.52 -4.95
CA LYS A 126 -7.75 23.83 -4.64
C LYS A 126 -7.88 24.72 -5.88
N MET A 127 -6.85 24.78 -6.73
CA MET A 127 -6.89 25.56 -7.99
C MET A 127 -7.95 25.03 -8.96
N LEU A 128 -8.15 23.71 -9.02
CA LEU A 128 -9.18 23.07 -9.85
C LEU A 128 -10.59 23.17 -9.24
N GLY A 129 -10.74 23.68 -8.02
CA GLY A 129 -12.01 23.71 -7.29
C GLY A 129 -12.54 22.32 -6.95
N LYS A 130 -11.66 21.33 -6.78
CA LYS A 130 -12.00 19.93 -6.54
C LYS A 130 -11.75 19.54 -5.09
N PRO A 131 -12.73 18.96 -4.37
CA PRO A 131 -12.48 18.41 -3.05
C PRO A 131 -11.54 17.21 -3.15
N LEU A 132 -10.53 17.17 -2.27
CA LEU A 132 -9.57 16.07 -2.15
C LEU A 132 -9.60 15.52 -0.73
N ALA A 133 -10.05 14.28 -0.57
CA ALA A 133 -9.97 13.55 0.69
C ALA A 133 -8.72 12.66 0.69
N SER A 134 -7.87 12.80 1.71
CA SER A 134 -6.67 11.97 1.87
C SER A 134 -6.99 10.74 2.73
N VAL A 135 -6.64 9.56 2.22
CA VAL A 135 -6.73 8.29 2.92
C VAL A 135 -5.35 7.92 3.45
N MET A 136 -5.20 7.87 4.77
CA MET A 136 -3.90 7.72 5.43
C MET A 136 -3.45 6.26 5.47
N HIS A 137 -2.44 5.92 4.68
CA HIS A 137 -1.76 4.61 4.73
C HIS A 137 -0.42 4.65 5.47
N LEU A 138 0.18 5.84 5.56
CA LEU A 138 1.44 6.10 6.25
C LEU A 138 1.21 7.03 7.43
N ASN A 139 2.19 7.06 8.34
CA ASN A 139 2.15 7.98 9.48
C ASN A 139 2.23 9.43 9.01
N LEU A 140 1.46 10.30 9.67
CA LEU A 140 1.65 11.74 9.57
C LEU A 140 2.99 12.16 10.19
N PHE A 141 3.51 13.26 9.67
CA PHE A 141 4.66 13.98 10.20
C PHE A 141 4.35 15.49 10.16
N PRO A 142 5.02 16.31 10.99
CA PRO A 142 4.64 17.72 11.20
C PRO A 142 4.46 18.54 9.92
N GLU A 143 5.39 18.43 8.96
CA GLU A 143 5.38 19.22 7.74
C GLU A 143 4.18 18.90 6.82
N LEU A 144 3.76 17.62 6.78
CA LEU A 144 2.55 17.23 6.05
C LEU A 144 1.28 17.66 6.81
N ALA A 145 1.30 17.57 8.14
CA ALA A 145 0.18 18.00 8.98
C ALA A 145 -0.08 19.51 8.86
N ASP A 146 0.97 20.33 8.77
CA ASP A 146 0.87 21.77 8.55
C ASP A 146 0.16 22.09 7.23
N LEU A 147 0.50 21.37 6.15
CA LEU A 147 -0.20 21.49 4.88
C LEU A 147 -1.66 21.06 5.00
N PHE A 148 -1.94 19.92 5.65
CA PHE A 148 -3.31 19.45 5.83
C PHE A 148 -4.16 20.46 6.62
N ALA A 149 -3.61 21.09 7.65
CA ALA A 149 -4.27 22.14 8.41
C ALA A 149 -4.52 23.39 7.53
N MET A 150 -3.50 23.85 6.79
CA MET A 150 -3.59 25.02 5.91
C MET A 150 -4.69 24.87 4.85
N TYR A 151 -4.76 23.71 4.20
CA TYR A 151 -5.74 23.42 3.15
C TYR A 151 -7.07 22.90 3.70
N LYS A 152 -7.19 22.72 5.03
CA LYS A 152 -8.32 22.07 5.70
C LYS A 152 -8.66 20.72 5.06
N THR A 153 -7.64 19.98 4.65
CA THR A 153 -7.76 18.72 3.90
C THR A 153 -8.61 17.73 4.69
N PRO A 154 -9.72 17.23 4.12
CA PRO A 154 -10.46 16.13 4.72
C PRO A 154 -9.62 14.85 4.80
N ILE A 155 -9.53 14.25 5.99
CA ILE A 155 -8.67 13.08 6.25
C ILE A 155 -9.52 11.87 6.66
N ILE A 156 -9.20 10.71 6.08
CA ILE A 156 -9.74 9.41 6.47
C ILE A 156 -8.58 8.56 6.99
N THR A 157 -8.64 8.15 8.25
CA THR A 157 -7.64 7.27 8.88
C THR A 157 -8.06 5.81 8.81
N ILE A 158 -7.09 4.89 8.72
CA ILE A 158 -7.35 3.44 8.76
C ILE A 158 -7.34 2.86 10.18
N SER A 159 -7.07 3.71 11.18
CA SER A 159 -7.17 3.40 12.61
C SER A 159 -7.21 4.70 13.41
N ASP A 160 -7.95 4.73 14.52
CA ASP A 160 -7.96 5.89 15.42
C ASP A 160 -6.55 6.18 15.99
N PHE A 161 -5.69 5.17 16.10
CA PHE A 161 -4.32 5.34 16.57
C PHE A 161 -3.49 6.24 15.65
N GLN A 162 -3.78 6.28 14.34
CA GLN A 162 -3.06 7.16 13.40
C GLN A 162 -3.25 8.65 13.69
N ARG A 163 -4.26 9.02 14.48
CA ARG A 163 -4.54 10.42 14.83
C ARG A 163 -3.65 10.94 15.97
N LYS A 164 -2.98 10.03 16.68
CA LYS A 164 -2.18 10.36 17.86
C LYS A 164 -1.04 11.32 17.49
N GLY A 165 -0.97 12.44 18.22
CA GLY A 165 -0.01 13.52 17.99
C GLY A 165 -0.46 14.57 16.96
N PHE A 166 -1.60 14.37 16.28
CA PHE A 166 -2.14 15.26 15.25
C PHE A 166 -3.65 15.49 15.40
N GLU A 167 -4.17 15.53 16.62
CA GLU A 167 -5.60 15.45 16.93
C GLU A 167 -6.45 16.61 16.37
N LYS A 168 -5.82 17.73 15.98
CA LYS A 168 -6.49 18.97 15.55
C LYS A 168 -6.65 19.13 14.02
N LEU A 169 -6.56 18.04 13.26
CA LEU A 169 -6.76 18.05 11.81
C LEU A 169 -8.23 17.77 11.42
N ASN A 170 -8.58 18.00 10.15
CA ASN A 170 -9.94 17.83 9.63
C ASN A 170 -10.25 16.34 9.33
N TYR A 171 -10.41 15.53 10.39
CA TYR A 171 -10.78 14.12 10.27
C TYR A 171 -12.26 13.95 9.92
N LEU A 172 -12.54 13.31 8.78
CA LEU A 172 -13.90 12.93 8.38
C LEU A 172 -14.35 11.66 9.08
N ALA A 173 -13.50 10.63 9.09
CA ALA A 173 -13.83 9.30 9.58
C ALA A 173 -12.57 8.47 9.87
N THR A 174 -12.76 7.41 10.66
CA THR A 174 -11.85 6.27 10.68
C THR A 174 -12.54 5.12 9.98
N VAL A 175 -11.92 4.59 8.93
CA VAL A 175 -12.42 3.44 8.17
C VAL A 175 -11.34 2.37 8.21
N TYR A 176 -11.53 1.38 9.09
CA TYR A 176 -10.60 0.26 9.22
C TYR A 176 -10.54 -0.55 7.92
N ASN A 177 -9.33 -1.00 7.56
CA ASN A 177 -9.13 -1.83 6.39
C ASN A 177 -9.89 -3.16 6.53
N GLY A 178 -10.72 -3.47 5.53
CA GLY A 178 -11.40 -4.76 5.43
C GLY A 178 -10.56 -5.80 4.71
N VAL A 179 -11.05 -7.05 4.72
CA VAL A 179 -10.52 -8.17 3.94
C VAL A 179 -11.68 -8.90 3.24
N ASP A 180 -11.38 -9.57 2.14
CA ASP A 180 -12.34 -10.43 1.45
C ASP A 180 -12.52 -11.74 2.23
N THR A 181 -13.64 -11.85 2.94
CA THR A 181 -13.94 -13.02 3.80
C THR A 181 -14.28 -14.29 3.01
N LEU A 182 -14.54 -14.19 1.70
CA LEU A 182 -14.69 -15.36 0.84
C LEU A 182 -13.32 -15.97 0.49
N LYS A 183 -12.28 -15.13 0.39
CA LYS A 183 -10.89 -15.57 0.16
C LYS A 183 -10.20 -16.00 1.44
N TYR A 184 -10.37 -15.23 2.51
CA TYR A 184 -9.90 -15.56 3.85
C TYR A 184 -10.95 -16.38 4.59
N ALA A 185 -11.20 -17.59 4.09
CA ALA A 185 -12.18 -18.49 4.68
C ALA A 185 -11.73 -18.96 6.07
N PHE A 186 -12.72 -19.12 6.96
CA PHE A 186 -12.49 -19.68 8.28
C PHE A 186 -12.14 -21.18 8.18
N ASN A 187 -11.07 -21.59 8.87
CA ASN A 187 -10.71 -22.99 9.04
C ASN A 187 -10.85 -23.39 10.51
N ASP A 188 -11.75 -24.34 10.81
CA ASP A 188 -11.96 -24.87 12.17
C ASP A 188 -10.92 -25.94 12.55
N LYS A 189 -10.06 -26.35 11.62
CA LYS A 189 -9.00 -27.36 11.78
C LYS A 189 -7.69 -26.85 11.20
N PRO A 190 -7.05 -25.85 11.84
CA PRO A 190 -5.82 -25.26 11.34
C PRO A 190 -4.64 -26.22 11.44
N SER A 191 -3.61 -25.93 10.65
CA SER A 191 -2.33 -26.63 10.75
C SER A 191 -1.60 -26.28 12.07
N ASP A 192 -0.76 -27.21 12.56
CA ASP A 192 -0.02 -27.07 13.81
C ASP A 192 1.27 -26.21 13.67
N TYR A 193 1.08 -24.92 13.41
CA TYR A 193 2.15 -23.92 13.43
C TYR A 193 1.64 -22.51 13.75
N LEU A 194 2.54 -21.67 14.26
CA LEU A 194 2.39 -20.22 14.28
C LEU A 194 2.82 -19.64 12.93
N LEU A 195 2.15 -18.59 12.48
CA LEU A 195 2.47 -17.91 11.23
C LEU A 195 2.78 -16.44 11.48
N MET A 196 3.87 -15.94 10.88
CA MET A 196 4.16 -14.52 10.80
C MET A 196 4.42 -14.13 9.34
N VAL A 197 3.47 -13.41 8.74
CA VAL A 197 3.55 -12.92 7.36
C VAL A 197 3.83 -11.41 7.34
N GLY A 198 4.90 -11.01 6.67
CA GLY A 198 5.24 -9.60 6.42
C GLY A 198 6.72 -9.43 6.10
N SER A 199 7.09 -8.27 5.57
CA SER A 199 8.50 -7.97 5.27
C SER A 199 9.42 -8.23 6.47
N ILE A 200 10.54 -8.92 6.26
CA ILE A 200 11.57 -9.13 7.28
C ILE A 200 12.32 -7.83 7.49
N GLY A 201 12.15 -7.25 8.68
CA GLY A 201 12.77 -5.99 9.03
C GLY A 201 12.70 -5.75 10.52
N ARG A 202 13.71 -5.11 11.09
CA ARG A 202 13.84 -4.94 12.55
C ARG A 202 12.60 -4.32 13.21
N HIS A 203 11.97 -3.37 12.53
CA HIS A 203 10.71 -2.74 12.96
C HIS A 203 9.50 -3.70 13.06
N LYS A 204 9.54 -4.86 12.40
CA LYS A 204 8.51 -5.91 12.47
C LYS A 204 8.81 -6.96 13.55
N ASN A 205 10.04 -7.01 14.06
CA ASN A 205 10.43 -7.79 15.24
C ASN A 205 10.13 -9.30 15.15
N GLN A 206 10.47 -9.95 14.03
CA GLN A 206 10.38 -11.40 13.85
C GLN A 206 11.10 -12.20 14.94
N ALA A 207 12.18 -11.64 15.52
CA ALA A 207 12.89 -12.21 16.66
C ALA A 207 11.96 -12.51 17.85
N ALA A 208 10.95 -11.65 18.09
CA ALA A 208 9.98 -11.90 19.15
C ALA A 208 9.12 -13.14 18.86
N ALA A 209 8.67 -13.32 17.61
CA ALA A 209 7.91 -14.51 17.21
C ALA A 209 8.74 -15.79 17.37
N ILE A 210 10.02 -15.76 16.97
CA ILE A 210 10.95 -16.89 17.16
C ILE A 210 11.08 -17.24 18.66
N ARG A 211 11.29 -16.25 19.53
CA ARG A 211 11.39 -16.48 20.99
C ARG A 211 10.11 -17.12 21.56
N VAL A 212 8.94 -16.66 21.11
CA VAL A 212 7.65 -17.23 21.52
C VAL A 212 7.54 -18.69 21.08
N ALA A 213 7.81 -18.97 19.80
CA ALA A 213 7.75 -20.32 19.25
C ALA A 213 8.70 -21.30 19.98
N LYS A 214 9.95 -20.89 20.20
CA LYS A 214 10.95 -21.67 20.96
C LYS A 214 10.47 -21.98 22.38
N LYS A 215 9.92 -20.99 23.08
CA LYS A 215 9.43 -21.15 24.46
C LYS A 215 8.21 -22.08 24.53
N LEU A 216 7.35 -22.08 23.51
CA LEU A 216 6.16 -22.93 23.44
C LEU A 216 6.44 -24.34 22.90
N GLY A 217 7.60 -24.57 22.28
CA GLY A 217 7.88 -25.81 21.56
C GLY A 217 7.07 -25.97 20.27
N THR A 218 6.43 -24.88 19.78
CA THR A 218 5.57 -24.89 18.59
C THR A 218 6.38 -24.53 17.34
N LYS A 219 5.93 -25.01 16.17
CA LYS A 219 6.50 -24.62 14.88
C LYS A 219 6.15 -23.17 14.55
N LEU A 220 7.04 -22.46 13.86
CA LEU A 220 6.83 -21.12 13.34
C LEU A 220 7.21 -21.06 11.86
N VAL A 221 6.31 -20.53 11.06
CA VAL A 221 6.55 -20.17 9.67
C VAL A 221 6.71 -18.65 9.56
N LEU A 222 7.87 -18.21 9.09
CA LEU A 222 8.17 -16.85 8.71
C LEU A 222 8.02 -16.71 7.19
N ALA A 223 7.20 -15.76 6.76
CA ALA A 223 6.96 -15.50 5.34
C ALA A 223 7.05 -14.01 5.04
N GLY A 224 7.78 -13.65 3.98
CA GLY A 224 7.84 -12.30 3.46
C GLY A 224 9.20 -11.91 2.94
N LYS A 225 9.22 -10.78 2.24
CA LYS A 225 10.42 -10.24 1.61
C LYS A 225 11.45 -9.79 2.65
N VAL A 226 12.72 -10.13 2.44
CA VAL A 226 13.83 -9.57 3.22
C VAL A 226 14.04 -8.10 2.85
N ARG A 227 13.85 -7.20 3.82
CA ARG A 227 14.08 -5.75 3.68
C ARG A 227 15.33 -5.28 4.41
N ASP A 228 15.63 -5.91 5.54
CA ASP A 228 16.83 -5.67 6.35
C ASP A 228 17.66 -6.96 6.34
N LYS A 229 18.74 -6.97 5.54
CA LYS A 229 19.57 -8.15 5.34
C LYS A 229 20.32 -8.53 6.62
N ASP A 230 20.91 -7.54 7.29
CA ASP A 230 21.67 -7.75 8.53
C ASP A 230 20.77 -8.33 9.62
N TYR A 231 19.53 -7.82 9.74
CA TYR A 231 18.56 -8.39 10.67
C TYR A 231 18.15 -9.81 10.29
N PHE A 232 17.96 -10.11 9.00
CA PHE A 232 17.68 -11.48 8.57
C PHE A 232 18.83 -12.43 8.88
N ASP A 233 20.08 -12.01 8.70
CA ASP A 233 21.27 -12.79 9.04
C ASP A 233 21.38 -13.06 10.55
N GLU A 234 20.93 -12.12 11.41
CA GLU A 234 20.77 -12.38 12.85
C GLU A 234 19.74 -13.48 13.13
N LEU A 235 18.57 -13.44 12.46
CA LEU A 235 17.51 -14.43 12.63
C LEU A 235 17.88 -15.81 12.09
N ASN A 236 18.71 -15.88 11.04
CA ASN A 236 19.13 -17.14 10.40
C ASN A 236 19.77 -18.13 11.37
N LYS A 237 20.37 -17.65 12.47
CA LYS A 237 20.93 -18.51 13.54
C LYS A 237 19.88 -19.37 14.23
N ASP A 238 18.63 -18.91 14.22
CA ASP A 238 17.50 -19.58 14.86
C ASP A 238 16.60 -20.33 13.86
N ILE A 239 16.81 -20.14 12.55
CA ILE A 239 16.03 -20.79 11.48
C ILE A 239 16.66 -22.15 11.19
N ASP A 240 16.07 -23.20 11.75
CA ASP A 240 16.55 -24.58 11.66
C ASP A 240 15.89 -25.41 10.55
N GLY A 241 14.88 -24.85 9.88
CA GLY A 241 14.11 -25.55 8.85
C GLY A 241 13.14 -26.61 9.38
N GLN A 242 13.07 -26.81 10.70
CA GLN A 242 12.22 -27.79 11.36
C GLN A 242 11.19 -27.10 12.26
N GLN A 243 11.63 -26.51 13.37
CA GLN A 243 10.77 -25.74 14.25
C GLN A 243 10.54 -24.35 13.69
N ILE A 244 11.60 -23.66 13.26
CA ILE A 244 11.53 -22.30 12.73
C ILE A 244 11.87 -22.36 11.24
N ARG A 245 10.89 -22.06 10.39
CA ARG A 245 11.00 -22.14 8.93
C ARG A 245 10.83 -20.77 8.31
N TRP A 246 11.67 -20.44 7.34
CA TRP A 246 11.47 -19.31 6.44
C TRP A 246 11.13 -19.82 5.05
N VAL A 247 10.05 -19.27 4.46
CA VAL A 247 9.50 -19.74 3.18
C VAL A 247 9.59 -18.70 2.07
N GLY A 248 10.35 -17.63 2.27
CA GLY A 248 10.50 -16.56 1.28
C GLY A 248 9.30 -15.62 1.20
N GLU A 249 9.26 -14.80 0.14
CA GLU A 249 8.12 -13.96 -0.19
C GLU A 249 7.02 -14.80 -0.86
N LEU A 250 5.82 -14.77 -0.29
CA LEU A 250 4.67 -15.53 -0.79
C LEU A 250 3.83 -14.68 -1.74
N GLY A 251 3.41 -15.29 -2.85
CA GLY A 251 2.32 -14.78 -3.69
C GLY A 251 0.98 -14.77 -2.94
N PHE A 252 -0.04 -14.15 -3.53
CA PHE A 252 -1.35 -14.04 -2.88
C PHE A 252 -2.00 -15.41 -2.60
N GLU A 253 -2.06 -16.30 -3.59
CA GLU A 253 -2.68 -17.63 -3.46
C GLU A 253 -1.92 -18.54 -2.48
N GLU A 254 -0.59 -18.48 -2.49
CA GLU A 254 0.23 -19.25 -1.55
C GLU A 254 0.00 -18.78 -0.11
N LYS A 255 -0.11 -17.46 0.09
CA LYS A 255 -0.39 -16.87 1.39
C LYS A 255 -1.73 -17.35 1.96
N LEU A 256 -2.77 -17.49 1.13
CA LEU A 256 -4.05 -18.04 1.58
C LEU A 256 -3.90 -19.45 2.14
N LYS A 257 -3.09 -20.32 1.49
CA LYS A 257 -2.82 -21.68 1.98
C LYS A 257 -2.16 -21.71 3.36
N TYR A 258 -1.31 -20.73 3.66
CA TYR A 258 -0.71 -20.62 5.00
C TYR A 258 -1.67 -20.05 6.06
N TYR A 259 -2.70 -19.29 5.65
CA TYR A 259 -3.73 -18.82 6.58
C TYR A 259 -4.78 -19.89 6.94
N GLN A 260 -4.80 -21.02 6.22
CA GLN A 260 -5.65 -22.17 6.53
C GLN A 260 -4.91 -23.14 7.46
#